data_AF-S0JKT5-F1
#
_entry.id   AF-S0JKT5-F1
#
_cell.length_a   1.000
_cell.length_b   1.000
_cell.length_c   1.000
_cell.angle_alpha   90.00
_cell.angle_beta   90.00
_cell.angle_gamma   90.00
#
_symmetry.space_group_name_H-M   'P 1'
#
loop_
_entity.id
_entity.type
_entity.pdbx_description
1 polymer ?
#
loop_
_entity_poly.entity_id
_entity_poly.type
_entity_poly.pdbx_seq_one_letter_code
_entity_poly.pdbx_strand_id
1 'polypeptide(L)'
;MKTVIFTEEQLLSPEEIGRALFQDEQDPRSSAYVRKLKRPPVSWSRIMIRLISHFFGLGIFMAGLRYLGLSVAVSVVFTIIVLAADVIFALKRITICLIKIYQRYTPASVRNKCRFEPSCSEYMLLVIEKYGLRKGLQKGISRLKRCNINGGGFDFP
;
A
#
# COMPACT_ATOMS: atom_id res chain seq x y z
N MET A 1 -30.88 13.34 -25.47
CA MET A 1 -31.08 13.83 -24.09
C MET A 1 -32.35 13.16 -23.57
N LYS A 2 -32.32 12.48 -22.42
CA LYS A 2 -33.55 11.87 -21.87
C LYS A 2 -34.33 12.95 -21.14
N THR A 3 -35.61 13.11 -21.49
CA THR A 3 -36.53 13.95 -20.73
C THR A 3 -36.89 13.23 -19.44
N VAL A 4 -36.64 13.86 -18.30
CA VAL A 4 -37.03 13.36 -16.97
C VAL A 4 -38.19 14.24 -16.51
N ILE A 5 -39.34 13.62 -16.22
CA ILE A 5 -40.55 14.31 -15.75
C ILE A 5 -40.64 14.04 -14.25
N PHE A 6 -40.70 15.10 -13.45
CA PHE A 6 -40.83 15.02 -11.99
C PHE A 6 -42.29 15.24 -11.59
N THR A 7 -42.77 14.51 -10.58
CA THR A 7 -44.08 14.78 -9.96
C THR A 7 -43.97 15.90 -8.92
N GLU A 8 -45.08 16.56 -8.59
CA GLU A 8 -45.09 17.61 -7.55
C GLU A 8 -44.58 17.10 -6.19
N GLU A 9 -44.91 15.86 -5.83
CA GLU A 9 -44.41 15.21 -4.60
C GLU A 9 -42.88 15.08 -4.59
N GLN A 10 -42.27 14.73 -5.73
CA GLN A 10 -40.82 14.63 -5.83
C GLN A 10 -40.14 15.99 -5.65
N LEU A 11 -40.76 17.08 -6.14
CA LEU A 11 -40.22 18.43 -6.00
C LEU A 11 -40.21 18.93 -4.55
N LEU A 12 -40.98 18.31 -3.65
CA LEU A 12 -40.94 18.58 -2.21
C LEU A 12 -39.67 18.02 -1.52
N SER A 13 -38.96 17.07 -2.15
CA SER A 13 -37.68 16.52 -1.66
C SER A 13 -36.55 16.50 -2.72
N PRO A 14 -36.01 17.67 -3.11
CA PRO A 14 -35.00 17.77 -4.18
C PRO A 14 -33.73 16.94 -3.95
N GLU A 15 -33.32 16.77 -2.69
CA GLU A 15 -32.15 15.96 -2.33
C GLU A 15 -32.34 14.46 -2.61
N GLU A 16 -33.55 13.94 -2.40
CA GLU A 16 -33.87 12.53 -2.62
C GLU A 16 -33.94 12.24 -4.12
N ILE A 17 -34.52 13.15 -4.90
CA ILE A 17 -34.44 13.10 -6.37
C ILE A 17 -32.97 13.05 -6.81
N GLY A 18 -32.14 13.98 -6.29
CA GLY A 18 -30.73 14.06 -6.64
C GLY A 18 -29.98 12.76 -6.33
N ARG A 19 -30.15 12.20 -5.13
CA ARG A 19 -29.56 10.91 -4.75
C ARG A 19 -30.02 9.77 -5.66
N ALA A 20 -31.31 9.72 -6.00
CA ALA A 20 -31.87 8.68 -6.87
C ALA A 20 -31.35 8.78 -8.32
N LEU A 21 -31.22 9.99 -8.86
CA LEU A 21 -30.77 10.23 -10.23
C LEU A 21 -29.27 10.03 -10.42
N PHE A 22 -28.46 10.59 -9.52
CA PHE A 22 -27.01 10.66 -9.71
C PHE A 22 -26.26 9.51 -9.04
N GLN A 23 -26.83 8.92 -7.97
CA GLN A 23 -26.22 7.81 -7.20
C GLN A 23 -24.76 8.09 -6.81
N ASP A 24 -24.44 9.35 -6.51
CA ASP A 24 -23.10 9.85 -6.24
C ASP A 24 -22.35 9.07 -5.15
N GLU A 25 -23.06 8.55 -4.15
CA GLU A 25 -22.51 7.73 -3.07
C GLU A 25 -21.90 6.40 -3.54
N GLN A 26 -22.25 5.94 -4.75
CA GLN A 26 -21.75 4.69 -5.34
C GLN A 26 -20.60 4.91 -6.32
N ASP A 27 -20.30 6.16 -6.71
CA ASP A 27 -19.21 6.47 -7.65
C ASP A 27 -17.93 6.89 -6.91
N PRO A 28 -16.84 6.11 -6.95
CA PRO A 28 -15.55 6.45 -6.33
C PRO A 28 -14.93 7.80 -6.75
N ARG A 29 -15.46 8.43 -7.81
CA ARG A 29 -15.08 9.76 -8.29
C ARG A 29 -15.81 10.89 -7.59
N SER A 30 -16.99 10.62 -7.03
CA SER A 30 -17.83 11.63 -6.41
C SER A 30 -17.29 12.03 -5.04
N SER A 31 -17.52 13.28 -4.66
CA SER A 31 -17.21 13.77 -3.31
C SER A 31 -18.09 13.14 -2.24
N ALA A 32 -19.28 12.66 -2.60
CA ALA A 32 -20.19 11.96 -1.70
C ALA A 32 -19.74 10.51 -1.39
N TYR A 33 -18.80 9.96 -2.15
CA TYR A 33 -18.35 8.58 -1.96
C TYR A 33 -17.54 8.38 -0.68
N VAL A 34 -18.05 7.52 0.21
CA VAL A 34 -17.39 7.18 1.47
C VAL A 34 -16.66 5.85 1.35
N ARG A 35 -15.33 5.92 1.29
CA ARG A 35 -14.46 4.75 1.19
C ARG A 35 -14.27 4.03 2.54
N LYS A 36 -14.38 2.70 2.52
CA LYS A 36 -14.04 1.84 3.67
C LYS A 36 -12.52 1.61 3.77
N LEU A 37 -11.83 2.46 4.53
CA LEU A 37 -10.38 2.38 4.69
C LEU A 37 -9.96 1.29 5.69
N LYS A 38 -9.18 0.31 5.23
CA LYS A 38 -8.50 -0.65 6.13
C LYS A 38 -7.30 0.00 6.83
N ARG A 39 -7.17 -0.21 8.14
CA ARG A 39 -6.06 0.27 8.98
C ARG A 39 -5.38 -0.92 9.71
N PRO A 40 -4.43 -1.61 9.06
CA PRO A 40 -3.82 -2.81 9.63
C PRO A 40 -3.03 -2.47 10.92
N PRO A 41 -3.06 -3.32 11.96
CA PRO A 41 -2.22 -3.14 13.13
C PRO A 41 -0.75 -3.41 12.78
N VAL A 42 0.16 -2.60 13.33
CA VAL A 42 1.61 -2.76 13.17
C VAL A 42 2.20 -3.16 14.51
N SER A 43 2.84 -4.33 14.57
CA SER A 43 3.49 -4.83 15.79
C SER A 43 4.97 -4.44 15.77
N TRP A 44 5.28 -3.32 16.42
CA TRP A 44 6.64 -2.78 16.49
C TRP A 44 7.61 -3.72 17.20
N SER A 45 7.16 -4.42 18.25
CA SER A 45 7.99 -5.40 18.95
C SER A 45 8.48 -6.50 18.01
N ARG A 46 7.61 -7.04 17.14
CA ARG A 46 8.01 -8.05 16.15
C ARG A 46 8.99 -7.51 15.11
N ILE A 47 8.86 -6.25 14.71
CA ILE A 47 9.80 -5.61 13.79
C ILE A 47 11.16 -5.45 14.47
N MET A 48 11.19 -4.91 15.68
CA MET A 48 12.41 -4.71 16.46
C MET A 48 13.13 -6.02 16.76
N ILE A 49 12.41 -7.05 17.20
CA ILE A 49 12.99 -8.38 17.48
C ILE A 49 13.68 -8.94 16.23
N ARG A 50 13.04 -8.84 15.05
CA ARG A 50 13.63 -9.32 13.79
C ARG A 50 14.89 -8.55 13.40
N LEU A 51 14.89 -7.24 13.59
CA LEU A 51 16.07 -6.41 13.31
C LEU A 51 17.22 -6.78 14.26
N ILE A 52 16.95 -6.84 15.56
CA ILE A 52 17.95 -7.20 16.59
C ILE A 52 18.52 -8.59 16.32
N SER A 53 17.65 -9.59 16.06
CA SER A 53 18.11 -10.96 15.77
C SER A 53 18.99 -11.04 14.53
N HIS A 54 18.71 -10.23 13.50
CA HIS A 54 19.49 -10.20 12.28
C HIS A 54 20.88 -9.59 12.51
N PHE A 55 20.97 -8.43 13.18
CA PHE A 55 22.27 -7.83 13.53
C PHE A 55 23.10 -8.74 14.44
N PHE A 56 22.46 -9.38 15.42
CA PHE A 56 23.13 -10.33 16.30
C PHE A 56 23.66 -11.54 15.52
N GLY A 57 22.85 -12.11 14.60
CA GLY A 57 23.26 -13.20 13.73
C GLY A 57 24.43 -12.85 12.82
N LEU A 58 24.42 -11.65 12.22
CA LEU A 58 25.56 -11.15 11.42
C LEU A 58 26.83 -10.97 12.26
N GLY A 59 26.69 -10.52 13.52
CA GLY A 59 27.81 -10.42 14.46
C GLY A 59 28.43 -11.78 14.77
N ILE A 60 27.61 -12.79 15.05
CA ILE A 60 28.06 -14.18 15.27
C ILE A 60 28.75 -14.72 14.01
N PHE A 61 28.16 -14.50 12.84
CA PHE A 61 28.72 -14.94 11.56
C PHE A 61 30.11 -14.34 11.33
N MET A 62 30.25 -13.01 11.49
CA MET A 62 31.55 -12.34 11.36
C MET A 62 32.57 -12.87 12.38
N ALA A 63 32.18 -13.05 13.63
CA ALA A 63 33.06 -13.62 14.67
C ALA A 63 33.51 -15.05 14.33
N GLY A 64 32.61 -15.87 13.78
CA GLY A 64 32.92 -17.21 13.29
C GLY A 64 33.93 -17.21 12.14
N LEU A 65 33.79 -16.30 11.16
CA LEU A 65 34.79 -16.15 10.09
C LEU A 65 36.17 -15.77 10.65
N ARG A 66 36.21 -14.87 11.64
CA ARG A 66 37.46 -14.52 12.33
C ARG A 66 38.06 -15.70 13.10
N TYR A 67 37.24 -16.52 13.75
CA TYR A 67 37.67 -17.72 14.47
C TYR A 67 38.30 -18.76 13.52
N LEU A 68 37.82 -18.85 12.28
CA LEU A 68 38.40 -19.70 11.22
C LEU A 68 39.71 -19.15 10.63
N GLY A 69 40.24 -18.04 11.15
CA GLY A 69 41.53 -17.47 10.73
C GLY A 69 41.45 -16.56 9.50
N LEU A 70 40.25 -16.18 9.03
CA LEU A 70 40.13 -15.26 7.90
C LEU A 70 40.60 -13.84 8.29
N SER A 71 41.22 -13.15 7.33
CA SER A 71 41.59 -11.75 7.51
C SER A 71 40.34 -10.89 7.77
N VAL A 72 40.54 -9.73 8.42
CA VAL A 72 39.44 -8.80 8.72
C VAL A 72 38.74 -8.38 7.43
N ALA A 73 39.52 -8.03 6.40
CA ALA A 73 38.99 -7.61 5.11
C ALA A 73 38.09 -8.67 4.47
N VAL A 74 38.55 -9.93 4.42
CA VAL A 74 37.77 -11.03 3.84
C VAL A 74 36.49 -11.27 4.64
N SER A 75 36.57 -11.27 5.97
CA SER A 75 35.41 -11.47 6.85
C SER A 75 34.34 -10.38 6.67
N VAL A 76 34.78 -9.13 6.52
CA VAL A 76 33.90 -7.98 6.24
C VAL A 76 33.22 -8.14 4.89
N VAL A 77 33.97 -8.51 3.83
CA VAL A 77 33.42 -8.72 2.49
C VAL A 77 32.32 -9.80 2.50
N PHE A 78 32.57 -10.95 3.12
CA PHE A 78 31.55 -12.00 3.25
C PHE A 78 30.31 -11.52 4.00
N THR A 79 30.49 -10.78 5.09
CA THR A 79 29.37 -10.25 5.88
C THR A 79 28.54 -9.26 5.07
N ILE A 80 29.17 -8.40 4.26
CA ILE A 80 28.48 -7.47 3.36
C ILE A 80 27.68 -8.22 2.29
N ILE A 81 28.24 -9.29 1.72
CA ILE A 81 27.54 -10.12 0.72
C ILE A 81 26.30 -10.78 1.34
N VAL A 82 26.41 -11.35 2.54
CA VAL A 82 25.28 -11.95 3.26
C VAL A 82 24.21 -10.89 3.55
N LEU A 83 24.62 -9.73 4.09
CA LEU A 83 23.71 -8.61 4.33
C LEU A 83 22.99 -8.17 3.05
N ALA A 84 23.70 -8.05 1.92
CA ALA A 84 23.11 -7.66 0.65
C ALA A 84 22.09 -8.69 0.16
N ALA A 85 22.41 -9.99 0.25
CA ALA A 85 21.49 -11.07 -0.10
C ALA A 85 20.23 -11.06 0.78
N ASP A 86 20.39 -10.88 2.09
CA ASP A 86 19.28 -10.80 3.04
C ASP A 86 18.37 -9.61 2.76
N VAL A 87 18.96 -8.44 2.46
CA VAL A 87 18.19 -7.24 2.06
C VAL A 87 17.39 -7.53 0.80
N ILE A 88 18.02 -8.10 -0.24
CA ILE A 88 17.35 -8.44 -1.52
C ILE A 88 16.16 -9.37 -1.26
N PHE A 89 16.35 -10.41 -0.45
CA PHE A 89 15.29 -11.37 -0.12
C PHE A 89 14.19 -10.74 0.76
N ALA A 90 14.52 -9.74 1.57
CA ALA A 90 13.58 -9.03 2.42
C ALA A 90 12.80 -7.91 1.70
N LEU A 91 13.24 -7.41 0.54
CA LEU A 91 12.66 -6.24 -0.14
C LEU A 91 11.13 -6.29 -0.24
N LYS A 92 10.54 -7.41 -0.71
CA LYS A 92 9.07 -7.54 -0.81
C LYS A 92 8.39 -7.32 0.54
N ARG A 93 8.94 -7.93 1.61
CA ARG A 93 8.39 -7.82 2.96
C ARG A 93 8.55 -6.42 3.52
N ILE A 94 9.68 -5.77 3.27
CA ILE A 94 9.93 -4.38 3.65
C ILE A 94 8.92 -3.46 2.97
N THR A 95 8.72 -3.57 1.65
CA THR A 95 7.75 -2.74 0.92
C THR A 95 6.33 -2.93 1.44
N ILE A 96 5.89 -4.17 1.67
CA ILE A 96 4.56 -4.45 2.26
C ILE A 96 4.45 -3.83 3.67
N CYS A 97 5.49 -3.95 4.49
CA CYS A 97 5.52 -3.36 5.83
C CYS A 97 5.37 -1.84 5.78
N LEU A 98 6.12 -1.17 4.90
CA LEU A 98 6.04 0.28 4.69
C LEU A 98 4.65 0.71 4.25
N ILE A 99 4.01 -0.03 3.33
CA ILE A 99 2.64 0.26 2.91
C ILE A 99 1.66 0.11 4.07
N LYS A 100 1.78 -0.94 4.89
CA LYS A 100 0.91 -1.15 6.07
C LYS A 100 1.08 -0.06 7.12
N ILE A 101 2.33 0.38 7.37
CA ILE A 101 2.64 1.53 8.22
C ILE A 101 1.97 2.78 7.66
N TYR A 102 2.16 3.07 6.38
CA TYR A 102 1.48 4.19 5.71
C TYR A 102 -0.03 4.12 5.88
N GLN A 103 -0.67 2.97 5.63
CA GLN A 103 -2.12 2.80 5.77
C GLN A 103 -2.62 3.00 7.21
N ARG A 104 -1.81 2.65 8.22
CA ARG A 104 -2.14 2.79 9.64
C ARG A 104 -2.12 4.25 10.09
N TYR A 105 -1.08 4.99 9.71
CA TYR A 105 -0.81 6.34 10.23
C TYR A 105 -1.34 7.47 9.35
N THR A 106 -1.53 7.23 8.04
CA THR A 106 -2.01 8.27 7.13
C THR A 106 -3.47 8.62 7.44
N PRO A 107 -3.82 9.92 7.54
CA PRO A 107 -5.19 10.34 7.80
C PRO A 107 -6.14 9.93 6.67
N ALA A 108 -7.41 9.73 7.02
CA ALA A 108 -8.45 9.37 6.07
C ALA A 108 -8.62 10.43 4.98
N SER A 109 -8.44 11.71 5.31
CA SER A 109 -8.54 12.84 4.37
C SER A 109 -7.59 12.73 3.17
N VAL A 110 -6.43 12.06 3.32
CA VAL A 110 -5.49 11.83 2.21
C VAL A 110 -5.93 10.61 1.41
N ARG A 111 -6.25 9.50 2.09
CA ARG A 111 -6.62 8.24 1.42
C ARG A 111 -7.99 8.29 0.75
N ASN A 112 -8.86 9.19 1.17
CA ASN A 112 -10.17 9.41 0.55
C ASN A 112 -10.12 10.20 -0.76
N LYS A 113 -9.03 10.94 -1.03
CA LYS A 113 -8.81 11.65 -2.31
C LYS A 113 -8.52 10.73 -3.49
N CYS A 114 -8.35 9.42 -3.25
CA CYS A 114 -8.20 8.47 -4.35
C CYS A 114 -9.48 8.47 -5.20
N ARG A 115 -9.35 8.62 -6.52
CA ARG A 115 -10.46 8.62 -7.48
C ARG A 115 -11.02 7.23 -7.76
N PHE A 116 -10.38 6.20 -7.21
CA PHE A 116 -10.66 4.82 -7.53
C PHE A 116 -10.79 3.95 -6.29
N GLU A 117 -11.52 2.85 -6.43
CA GLU A 117 -11.70 1.83 -5.41
C GLU A 117 -11.04 0.51 -5.83
N PRO A 118 -10.16 -0.08 -4.99
CA PRO A 118 -9.75 0.40 -3.66
C PRO A 118 -8.74 1.56 -3.74
N SER A 119 -8.45 2.20 -2.59
CA SER A 119 -7.44 3.29 -2.54
C SER A 119 -6.10 2.87 -3.16
N CYS A 120 -5.33 3.81 -3.71
CA CYS A 120 -4.04 3.50 -4.35
C CYS A 120 -3.07 2.72 -3.44
N SER A 121 -3.05 3.03 -2.14
CA SER A 121 -2.24 2.29 -1.15
C SER A 121 -2.68 0.83 -0.98
N GLU A 122 -3.98 0.57 -1.02
CA GLU A 122 -4.53 -0.80 -0.93
C GLU A 122 -4.32 -1.54 -2.25
N TYR A 123 -4.55 -0.87 -3.39
CA TYR A 123 -4.23 -1.43 -4.70
C TYR A 123 -2.75 -1.84 -4.79
N MET A 124 -1.83 -0.96 -4.36
CA MET A 124 -0.39 -1.23 -4.31
C MET A 124 -0.06 -2.47 -3.47
N LEU A 125 -0.69 -2.61 -2.30
CA LEU A 125 -0.53 -3.79 -1.45
C LEU A 125 -0.97 -5.06 -2.19
N LEU A 126 -2.19 -5.05 -2.74
CA LEU A 126 -2.78 -6.19 -3.43
C LEU A 126 -1.97 -6.64 -4.65
N VAL A 127 -1.48 -5.71 -5.48
CA VAL A 127 -0.65 -6.08 -6.65
C VAL A 127 0.73 -6.61 -6.27
N ILE A 128 1.33 -6.12 -5.18
CA ILE A 128 2.61 -6.64 -4.69
C ILE A 128 2.43 -8.05 -4.10
N GLU A 129 1.31 -8.29 -3.40
CA GLU A 129 0.97 -9.61 -2.89
C GLU A 129 0.72 -10.60 -4.04
N LYS A 130 -0.08 -10.21 -5.04
CA LYS A 130 -0.49 -11.05 -6.18
C LYS A 130 0.60 -11.27 -7.23
N TYR A 131 1.33 -10.22 -7.63
CA TYR A 131 2.26 -10.26 -8.77
C TYR A 131 3.75 -10.16 -8.37
N GLY A 132 4.04 -10.04 -7.08
CA GLY A 132 5.40 -9.84 -6.56
C GLY A 132 5.87 -8.38 -6.68
N LEU A 133 7.07 -8.11 -6.16
CA LEU A 133 7.56 -6.74 -5.97
C LEU A 133 7.68 -5.96 -7.29
N ARG A 134 8.36 -6.52 -8.29
CA ARG A 134 8.66 -5.80 -9.56
C ARG A 134 7.39 -5.46 -10.34
N LYS A 135 6.58 -6.47 -10.68
CA LYS A 135 5.32 -6.28 -11.43
C LYS A 135 4.30 -5.51 -10.59
N GLY A 136 4.25 -5.75 -9.28
CA GLY A 136 3.40 -5.03 -8.35
C GLY A 136 3.70 -3.53 -8.33
N LEU A 137 4.97 -3.14 -8.16
CA LEU A 137 5.39 -1.75 -8.20
C LEU A 137 5.06 -1.09 -9.54
N GLN A 138 5.32 -1.75 -10.66
CA GLN A 138 4.98 -1.21 -11.98
C GLN A 138 3.47 -0.92 -12.11
N LYS A 139 2.62 -1.87 -11.72
CA LYS A 139 1.15 -1.72 -11.76
C LYS A 139 0.69 -0.64 -10.80
N GLY A 140 1.18 -0.64 -9.56
CA GLY A 140 0.79 0.34 -8.55
C GLY A 140 1.28 1.76 -8.83
N ILE A 141 2.46 1.94 -9.42
CA ILE A 141 2.94 3.27 -9.83
C ILE A 141 2.14 3.78 -11.03
N SER A 142 1.88 2.92 -12.03
CA SER A 142 0.98 3.26 -13.14
C SER A 142 -0.39 3.69 -12.62
N ARG A 143 -0.90 2.98 -11.60
CA ARG A 143 -2.14 3.30 -10.91
C ARG A 143 -2.15 4.67 -10.26
N LEU A 144 -1.09 5.01 -9.51
CA LEU A 144 -0.92 6.30 -8.85
C LEU A 144 -0.92 7.44 -9.87
N LYS A 145 -0.23 7.28 -11.00
CA LYS A 145 -0.23 8.27 -12.08
C LYS A 145 -1.64 8.50 -12.64
N ARG A 146 -2.38 7.44 -12.94
CA ARG A 146 -3.79 7.56 -13.38
C ARG A 146 -4.62 8.28 -12.33
N CYS A 147 -4.55 7.84 -11.07
CA CYS A 147 -5.32 8.45 -9.98
C CYS A 147 -5.06 9.96 -9.81
N ASN A 148 -3.84 10.42 -10.05
CA ASN A 148 -3.50 11.85 -9.95
C ASN A 148 -4.04 12.66 -11.13
N ILE A 149 -3.92 12.13 -12.35
CA ILE A 149 -4.21 12.90 -13.57
C ILE A 149 -5.69 12.72 -13.96
N ASN A 150 -6.11 11.49 -14.28
CA ASN A 150 -7.36 11.21 -15.00
C ASN A 150 -8.09 9.93 -14.53
N GLY A 151 -9.41 9.92 -14.66
CA GLY A 151 -10.24 8.72 -14.49
C GLY A 151 -10.81 8.54 -13.09
N GLY A 152 -11.18 7.30 -12.78
CA GLY A 152 -11.74 6.92 -11.49
C GLY A 152 -12.66 5.70 -11.61
N GLY A 153 -13.24 5.27 -10.50
CA GLY A 153 -14.12 4.10 -10.45
C GLY A 153 -13.48 2.85 -9.84
N PHE A 154 -14.10 1.69 -10.08
CA PHE A 154 -13.64 0.41 -9.52
C PHE A 154 -12.55 -0.21 -10.41
N ASP A 155 -11.40 -0.55 -9.83
CA ASP A 155 -10.27 -1.18 -10.53
C ASP A 155 -9.47 -1.99 -9.51
N PHE A 156 -9.87 -3.25 -9.39
CA PHE A 156 -9.24 -4.25 -8.54
C PHE A 156 -8.21 -5.06 -9.35
N PRO A 157 -7.11 -5.51 -8.72
CA PRO A 157 -6.01 -6.17 -9.41
C PRO A 157 -6.25 -7.64 -9.77
#